data_AF-A0A0S6XPB6-F1
#
_entry.id   AF-A0A0S6XPB6-F1
#
_cell.length_a   1.000
_cell.length_b   1.000
_cell.length_c   1.000
_cell.angle_alpha   90.00
_cell.angle_beta   90.00
_cell.angle_gamma   90.00
#
_symmetry.space_group_name_H-M   'P 1'
#
loop_
_entity.id
_entity.type
_entity.pdbx_description
1 polymer ?
#
loop_
_entity_poly.entity_id
_entity_poly.type
_entity_poly.pdbx_seq_one_letter_code
_entity_poly.pdbx_strand_id
1 'polypeptide(L)'
;MALLAREPKVSLFQETPNVADIFGISLLHRHFDMDPEEVLVEYGRTSSPWQVPEDPSNYMDGSISPRSWCFSGDSGLPEPYEYEFKKHASTGHDTLITLTDHAEFVTKLGAILDRHDLKSTLGLMAITPDYLQGPDNDSMLCERTFGKANVVFNIGRNAVNSKGTRTSVWVFGKRVQGGQEAMLCFGGCGCHDR
;
A
#
# COMPACT_ATOMS: atom_id res chain seq x y z
N MET A 1 -24.87 -5.92 38.84
CA MET A 1 -24.08 -5.20 37.82
C MET A 1 -23.83 -6.16 36.67
N ALA A 2 -24.54 -6.00 35.55
CA ALA A 2 -24.29 -6.81 34.37
C ALA A 2 -23.00 -6.34 33.70
N LEU A 3 -22.00 -7.22 33.64
CA LEU A 3 -20.86 -7.08 32.73
C LEU A 3 -21.42 -7.13 31.31
N LEU A 4 -21.58 -5.97 30.68
CA LEU A 4 -21.79 -5.91 29.23
C LEU A 4 -20.53 -6.49 28.59
N ALA A 5 -20.62 -7.74 28.14
CA ALA A 5 -19.62 -8.31 27.26
C ALA A 5 -19.49 -7.35 26.07
N ARG A 6 -18.31 -6.74 25.90
CA ARG A 6 -18.00 -6.00 24.70
C ARG A 6 -18.12 -6.98 23.55
N GLU A 7 -19.00 -6.70 22.59
CA GLU A 7 -19.07 -7.50 21.37
C GLU A 7 -17.67 -7.60 20.74
N PRO A 8 -17.29 -8.76 20.20
CA PRO A 8 -16.01 -8.90 19.52
C PRO A 8 -15.96 -7.89 18.38
N LYS A 9 -15.04 -6.92 18.47
CA LYS A 9 -14.80 -5.97 17.38
C LYS A 9 -14.18 -6.74 16.21
N VAL A 10 -15.01 -7.05 15.22
CA VAL A 10 -14.56 -7.56 13.93
C VAL A 10 -13.90 -6.40 13.18
N SER A 11 -12.75 -6.66 12.54
CA SER A 11 -12.10 -5.65 11.70
C SER A 11 -12.84 -5.49 10.37
N LEU A 12 -12.78 -4.30 9.77
CA LEU A 12 -13.39 -4.05 8.45
C LEU A 12 -12.94 -5.07 7.37
N PHE A 13 -11.68 -5.49 7.42
CA PHE A 13 -11.10 -6.50 6.55
C PHE A 13 -11.69 -7.91 6.76
N GLN A 14 -12.22 -8.21 7.94
CA GLN A 14 -12.93 -9.46 8.23
C GLN A 14 -14.41 -9.38 7.85
N GLU A 15 -15.01 -8.18 7.89
CA GLU A 15 -16.40 -7.95 7.48
C GLU A 15 -16.58 -8.04 5.96
N THR A 16 -15.54 -7.72 5.18
CA THR A 16 -15.61 -7.75 3.72
C THR A 16 -14.80 -8.94 3.18
N PRO A 17 -15.43 -9.97 2.58
CA PRO A 17 -14.70 -11.11 2.06
C PRO A 17 -13.65 -10.73 1.02
N ASN A 18 -12.50 -11.42 1.04
CA ASN A 18 -11.42 -11.36 0.05
C ASN A 18 -10.65 -10.02 -0.08
N VAL A 19 -11.10 -8.92 0.54
CA VAL A 19 -10.34 -7.64 0.47
C VAL A 19 -8.99 -7.73 1.16
N ALA A 20 -8.87 -8.60 2.17
CA ALA A 20 -7.64 -8.86 2.89
C ALA A 20 -6.56 -9.54 2.04
N ASP A 21 -6.96 -10.19 0.93
CA ASP A 21 -6.04 -10.81 -0.03
C ASP A 21 -5.64 -9.83 -1.16
N ILE A 22 -6.28 -8.65 -1.23
CA ILE A 22 -6.14 -7.66 -2.30
C ILE A 22 -5.48 -6.38 -1.79
N PHE A 23 -5.82 -5.95 -0.58
CA PHE A 23 -5.40 -4.68 -0.03
C PHE A 23 -4.69 -4.78 1.32
N GLY A 24 -3.75 -3.86 1.52
CA GLY A 24 -3.16 -3.48 2.79
C GLY A 24 -3.39 -2.00 3.08
N ILE A 25 -3.05 -1.58 4.29
CA ILE A 25 -2.99 -0.17 4.69
C ILE A 25 -1.56 0.28 4.55
N SER A 26 -1.32 1.40 3.86
CA SER A 26 0.01 2.00 3.71
C SER A 26 0.15 3.26 4.57
N LEU A 27 1.37 3.54 5.00
CA LEU A 27 1.76 4.85 5.52
C LEU A 27 1.93 5.81 4.34
N LEU A 28 1.27 6.97 4.38
CA LEU A 28 1.49 8.02 3.41
C LEU A 28 2.83 8.70 3.72
N HIS A 29 3.81 8.45 2.88
CA HIS A 29 5.11 9.10 2.96
C HIS A 29 5.67 9.39 1.58
N ARG A 30 6.61 10.34 1.52
CA ARG A 30 7.34 10.68 0.31
C ARG A 30 8.72 10.04 0.36
N HIS A 31 9.05 9.22 -0.63
CA HIS A 31 10.40 8.67 -0.76
C HIS A 31 11.44 9.73 -1.15
N PHE A 32 11.09 10.59 -2.11
CA PHE A 32 11.93 11.66 -2.64
C PHE A 32 11.05 12.71 -3.33
N ASP A 33 11.60 13.89 -3.63
CA ASP A 33 10.88 14.92 -4.38
C ASP A 33 10.76 14.53 -5.87
N MET A 34 9.56 14.72 -6.40
CA MET A 34 9.19 14.47 -7.79
C MET A 34 8.74 15.78 -8.45
N ASP A 35 8.94 15.87 -9.76
CA ASP A 35 8.43 16.99 -10.54
C ASP A 35 6.88 16.90 -10.66
N PRO A 36 6.16 18.02 -10.89
CA PRO A 36 4.70 18.02 -10.91
C PRO A 36 4.04 17.11 -11.95
N GLU A 37 4.77 16.75 -13.00
CA GLU A 37 4.32 15.90 -14.11
C GLU A 37 4.80 14.44 -13.96
N GLU A 38 5.56 14.14 -12.90
CA GLU A 38 6.06 12.81 -12.58
C GLU A 38 5.07 12.05 -11.68
N VAL A 39 4.94 10.75 -11.93
CA VAL A 39 4.29 9.78 -11.04
C VAL A 39 5.28 8.74 -10.59
N LEU A 40 5.10 8.22 -9.37
CA LEU A 40 5.93 7.14 -8.87
C LEU A 40 5.45 5.80 -9.45
N VAL A 41 6.30 5.13 -10.23
CA VAL A 41 5.99 3.84 -10.85
C VAL A 41 6.90 2.75 -10.31
N GLU A 42 6.30 1.71 -9.74
CA GLU A 42 6.95 0.46 -9.34
C GLU A 42 7.10 -0.47 -10.54
N TYR A 43 8.31 -0.99 -10.75
CA TYR A 43 8.58 -2.13 -11.62
C TYR A 43 9.45 -3.15 -10.89
N GLY A 44 8.91 -4.34 -10.67
CA GLY A 44 9.55 -5.40 -9.90
C GLY A 44 9.67 -5.02 -8.42
N ARG A 45 10.84 -4.57 -8.00
CA ARG A 45 11.10 -4.14 -6.60
C ARG A 45 11.67 -2.72 -6.52
N THR A 46 11.56 -1.96 -7.61
CA THR A 46 12.10 -0.60 -7.68
C THR A 46 11.00 0.35 -8.11
N SER A 47 10.80 1.41 -7.34
CA SER A 47 9.92 2.52 -7.67
C SER A 47 10.75 3.72 -8.10
N SER A 48 10.38 4.34 -9.22
CA SER A 48 11.11 5.47 -9.81
C SER A 48 10.12 6.47 -10.43
N PRO A 49 10.48 7.76 -10.53
CA PRO A 49 9.58 8.76 -11.09
C PRO A 49 9.57 8.65 -12.60
N TRP A 50 8.37 8.53 -13.17
CA TRP A 50 8.14 8.45 -14.61
C TRP A 50 7.25 9.60 -15.03
N GLN A 51 7.47 10.10 -16.25
CA GLN A 51 6.53 11.02 -16.88
C GLN A 51 5.24 10.27 -17.22
N VAL A 52 4.09 10.88 -16.92
CA VAL A 52 2.80 10.27 -17.25
C VAL A 52 2.65 10.18 -18.77
N PRO A 53 2.49 8.98 -19.36
CA PRO A 53 2.27 8.86 -20.79
C PRO A 53 0.84 9.28 -21.16
N GLU A 54 0.63 9.66 -22.43
CA GLU A 54 -0.70 9.98 -22.96
C GLU A 54 -1.69 8.79 -22.83
N ASP A 55 -1.20 7.56 -23.02
CA ASP A 55 -1.96 6.32 -22.85
C ASP A 55 -1.26 5.38 -21.85
N PRO A 56 -1.55 5.51 -20.54
CA PRO A 56 -1.02 4.61 -19.52
C PRO A 56 -1.49 3.16 -19.68
N SER A 57 -2.60 2.90 -20.38
CA SER A 57 -3.15 1.55 -20.52
C SER A 57 -2.41 0.71 -21.57
N ASN A 58 -1.68 1.38 -22.47
CA ASN A 58 -0.89 0.77 -23.53
C ASN A 58 0.47 1.48 -23.66
N TYR A 59 1.32 1.27 -22.66
CA TYR A 59 2.64 1.87 -22.58
C TYR A 59 3.72 0.79 -22.63
N MET A 60 4.67 0.89 -23.58
CA MET A 60 5.83 -0.03 -23.69
C MET A 60 5.48 -1.53 -23.61
N ASP A 61 4.45 -1.98 -24.35
CA ASP A 61 3.96 -3.38 -24.31
C ASP A 61 3.45 -3.78 -22.91
N GLY A 62 2.82 -2.83 -22.23
CA GLY A 62 2.39 -2.93 -20.85
C GLY A 62 1.36 -1.86 -20.47
N SER A 63 1.14 -1.72 -19.17
CA SER A 63 0.25 -0.71 -18.60
C SER A 63 0.81 -0.16 -17.30
N ILE A 64 0.55 1.12 -17.03
CA ILE A 64 0.79 1.78 -15.76
C ILE A 64 -0.57 1.89 -15.07
N SER A 65 -0.70 1.24 -13.92
CA SER A 65 -1.97 1.15 -13.19
C SER A 65 -1.81 1.60 -11.75
N PRO A 66 -2.83 2.22 -11.14
CA PRO A 66 -2.81 2.55 -9.72
C PRO A 66 -2.46 1.37 -8.81
N ARG A 67 -1.61 1.62 -7.82
CA ARG A 67 -1.21 0.64 -6.79
C ARG A 67 -1.47 1.15 -5.38
N SER A 68 -1.31 2.44 -5.14
CA SER A 68 -1.51 3.05 -3.82
C SER A 68 -2.42 4.27 -3.94
N TRP A 69 -3.34 4.43 -2.98
CA TRP A 69 -4.34 5.49 -2.95
C TRP A 69 -4.37 6.21 -1.61
N CYS A 70 -4.55 7.53 -1.63
CA CYS A 70 -4.76 8.36 -0.45
C CYS A 70 -6.21 8.87 -0.37
N PHE A 71 -6.71 9.14 0.83
CA PHE A 71 -8.08 9.64 1.07
C PHE A 71 -8.15 11.16 1.24
N SER A 72 -7.07 11.87 0.91
CA SER A 72 -6.88 13.30 1.19
C SER A 72 -7.39 14.24 0.08
N GLY A 73 -8.04 13.71 -0.96
CA GLY A 73 -8.55 14.50 -2.09
C GLY A 73 -9.89 15.18 -1.81
N ASP A 74 -10.11 16.32 -2.46
CA ASP A 74 -11.38 17.08 -2.40
C ASP A 74 -12.53 16.37 -3.12
N SER A 75 -12.22 15.36 -3.93
CA SER A 75 -13.17 14.59 -4.73
C SER A 75 -14.06 13.66 -3.89
N GLY A 76 -13.72 13.42 -2.62
CA GLY A 76 -14.41 12.49 -1.74
C GLY A 76 -14.17 11.01 -2.09
N LEU A 77 -13.36 10.73 -3.12
CA LEU A 77 -12.89 9.40 -3.51
C LEU A 77 -11.38 9.29 -3.27
N PRO A 78 -10.84 8.07 -3.07
CA PRO A 78 -9.40 7.90 -2.96
C PRO A 78 -8.71 8.22 -4.28
N GLU A 79 -7.61 8.96 -4.20
CA GLU A 79 -6.81 9.37 -5.35
C GLU A 79 -5.52 8.55 -5.42
N PRO A 80 -5.15 8.03 -6.59
CA PRO A 80 -3.91 7.29 -6.74
C PRO A 80 -2.69 8.21 -6.57
N TYR A 81 -1.66 7.74 -5.88
CA TYR A 81 -0.41 8.48 -5.72
C TYR A 81 0.84 7.64 -6.05
N GLU A 82 0.69 6.31 -6.15
CA GLU A 82 1.73 5.40 -6.67
C GLU A 82 1.10 4.41 -7.63
N TYR A 83 1.90 3.99 -8.61
CA TYR A 83 1.48 3.17 -9.73
C TYR A 83 2.42 1.98 -9.89
N GLU A 84 1.97 0.96 -10.62
CA GLU A 84 2.74 -0.21 -11.00
C GLU A 84 2.78 -0.31 -12.52
N PHE A 85 3.95 -0.57 -13.08
CA PHE A 85 4.08 -1.00 -14.46
C PHE A 85 3.96 -2.52 -14.56
N LYS A 86 2.97 -2.97 -15.33
CA LYS A 86 2.79 -4.38 -15.68
C LYS A 86 2.98 -4.56 -17.17
N LYS A 87 3.92 -5.42 -17.55
CA LYS A 87 4.04 -5.85 -18.95
C LYS A 87 2.81 -6.67 -19.32
N HIS A 88 2.24 -6.48 -20.51
CA HIS A 88 1.14 -7.30 -21.00
C HIS A 88 1.66 -8.74 -21.12
N ALA A 89 1.23 -9.61 -20.21
CA ALA A 89 1.54 -11.02 -20.31
C ALA A 89 0.82 -11.58 -21.54
N SER A 90 1.52 -12.26 -22.44
CA SER A 90 0.92 -12.92 -23.61
C SER A 90 -0.11 -14.01 -23.24
N THR A 91 -0.21 -14.42 -21.96
CA THR A 91 -1.11 -15.49 -21.48
C THR A 91 -1.52 -15.38 -20.00
N GLY A 92 -1.68 -14.17 -19.42
CA GLY A 92 -2.02 -14.05 -18.00
C GLY A 92 -3.00 -12.91 -17.73
N HIS A 93 -4.17 -13.23 -17.19
CA HIS A 93 -5.14 -12.25 -16.69
C HIS A 93 -4.57 -11.56 -15.45
N ASP A 94 -3.70 -10.56 -15.64
CA ASP A 94 -3.45 -9.57 -14.62
C ASP A 94 -4.72 -8.75 -14.45
N THR A 95 -5.51 -9.09 -13.44
CA THR A 95 -6.74 -8.37 -13.13
C THR A 95 -6.33 -7.01 -12.58
N LEU A 96 -6.68 -5.95 -13.32
CA LEU A 96 -6.56 -4.58 -12.84
C LEU A 96 -7.41 -4.42 -11.59
N ILE A 97 -6.79 -3.97 -10.50
CA ILE A 97 -7.53 -3.69 -9.27
C ILE A 97 -8.29 -2.38 -9.48
N THR A 98 -9.62 -2.49 -9.54
CA THR A 98 -10.49 -1.33 -9.68
C THR A 98 -11.17 -1.07 -8.34
N LEU A 99 -10.92 0.09 -7.72
CA LEU A 99 -11.50 0.43 -6.41
C LEU A 99 -13.04 0.37 -6.40
N THR A 100 -13.68 0.60 -7.55
CA THR A 100 -15.15 0.54 -7.68
C THR A 100 -15.71 -0.85 -7.40
N ASP A 101 -14.94 -1.90 -7.68
CA ASP A 101 -15.34 -3.29 -7.37
C ASP A 101 -15.38 -3.54 -5.86
N HIS A 102 -14.80 -2.63 -5.07
CA HIS A 102 -14.71 -2.66 -3.62
C HIS A 102 -15.25 -1.39 -2.96
N ALA A 103 -16.18 -0.68 -3.63
CA ALA A 103 -16.65 0.63 -3.22
C ALA A 103 -17.18 0.70 -1.77
N GLU A 104 -17.88 -0.34 -1.29
CA GLU A 104 -18.39 -0.38 0.08
C GLU A 104 -17.25 -0.40 1.11
N PHE A 105 -16.24 -1.26 0.89
CA PHE A 105 -15.06 -1.35 1.74
C PHE A 105 -14.29 -0.03 1.75
N VAL A 106 -14.05 0.53 0.56
CA VAL A 106 -13.33 1.80 0.38
C VAL A 106 -14.04 2.94 1.11
N THR A 107 -15.37 3.03 0.97
CA THR A 107 -16.18 4.05 1.65
C THR A 107 -16.10 3.92 3.17
N LYS A 108 -16.25 2.70 3.70
CA LYS A 108 -16.15 2.42 5.13
C LYS A 108 -14.77 2.73 5.68
N LEU A 109 -13.72 2.33 4.96
CA LEU A 109 -12.33 2.62 5.34
C LEU A 109 -12.09 4.12 5.40
N GLY A 110 -12.50 4.86 4.37
CA GLY A 110 -12.38 6.32 4.33
C GLY A 110 -13.08 7.00 5.53
N ALA A 111 -14.26 6.53 5.91
CA ALA A 111 -14.98 7.03 7.09
C ALA A 111 -14.29 6.67 8.43
N ILE A 112 -13.64 5.50 8.52
CA ILE A 112 -12.83 5.13 9.69
C ILE A 112 -11.60 6.04 9.79
N LEU A 113 -10.87 6.24 8.69
CA LEU A 113 -9.70 7.10 8.66
C LEU A 113 -10.07 8.55 9.00
N ASP A 114 -11.20 9.04 8.50
CA ASP A 114 -11.72 10.39 8.81
C ASP A 114 -11.97 10.57 10.30
N ARG A 115 -12.72 9.63 10.90
CA ARG A 115 -13.09 9.67 12.32
C ARG A 115 -11.88 9.68 13.25
N HIS A 116 -10.78 9.11 12.81
CA HIS A 116 -9.55 8.98 13.58
C HIS A 116 -8.47 9.99 13.18
N ASP A 117 -8.76 10.93 12.28
CA ASP A 117 -7.81 11.92 11.77
C ASP A 117 -6.56 11.29 11.11
N LEU A 118 -6.79 10.21 10.36
CA LEU A 118 -5.73 9.41 9.73
C LEU A 118 -5.68 9.53 8.20
N LYS A 119 -6.56 10.33 7.58
CA LYS A 119 -6.60 10.47 6.10
C LYS A 119 -5.33 11.06 5.49
N SER A 120 -4.61 11.89 6.25
CA SER A 120 -3.32 12.46 5.86
C SER A 120 -2.14 11.55 6.19
N THR A 121 -2.36 10.50 6.98
CA THR A 121 -1.30 9.59 7.48
C THR A 121 -1.34 8.23 6.81
N LEU A 122 -2.53 7.70 6.51
CA LEU A 122 -2.72 6.34 6.02
C LEU A 122 -3.46 6.31 4.68
N GLY A 123 -3.03 5.37 3.84
CA GLY A 123 -3.60 5.09 2.53
C GLY A 123 -4.03 3.64 2.40
N LEU A 124 -4.48 3.31 1.20
CA LEU A 124 -4.79 1.96 0.76
C LEU A 124 -3.73 1.55 -0.26
N MET A 125 -3.26 0.30 -0.19
CA MET A 125 -2.29 -0.23 -1.14
C MET A 125 -2.76 -1.59 -1.64
N ALA A 126 -2.66 -1.82 -2.95
CA ALA A 126 -2.78 -3.13 -3.56
C ALA A 126 -1.58 -4.00 -3.16
N ILE A 127 -1.86 -5.18 -2.60
CA ILE A 127 -0.81 -6.09 -2.12
C ILE A 127 -0.67 -7.29 -3.04
N THR A 128 0.57 -7.80 -3.12
CA THR A 128 0.87 -9.05 -3.82
C THR A 128 1.02 -10.20 -2.79
N PRO A 129 1.00 -11.47 -3.24
CA PRO A 129 1.19 -12.61 -2.33
C PRO A 129 2.47 -12.53 -1.47
N ASP A 130 3.52 -11.85 -1.95
CA ASP A 130 4.77 -11.62 -1.21
C ASP A 130 4.54 -10.84 0.11
N TYR A 131 3.57 -9.92 0.14
CA TYR A 131 3.23 -9.16 1.36
C TYR A 131 2.47 -10.01 2.39
N LEU A 132 1.70 -10.99 1.92
CA LEU A 132 0.90 -11.87 2.80
C LEU A 132 1.74 -12.99 3.40
N GLN A 133 2.67 -13.55 2.61
CA GLN A 133 3.57 -14.61 3.05
C GLN A 133 4.73 -14.06 3.88
N GLY A 134 5.15 -12.82 3.60
CA GLY A 134 6.44 -12.31 4.05
C GLY A 134 7.59 -13.11 3.41
N PRO A 135 8.82 -12.57 3.39
CA PRO A 135 9.95 -13.35 2.92
C PRO A 135 10.38 -14.28 4.06
N ASP A 136 10.10 -15.58 3.96
CA ASP A 136 10.42 -16.63 4.95
C ASP A 136 10.09 -16.28 6.43
N ASN A 137 10.22 -17.22 7.38
CA ASN A 137 9.91 -16.89 8.78
C ASN A 137 10.88 -15.83 9.37
N ASP A 138 12.10 -15.73 8.82
CA ASP A 138 13.20 -14.96 9.39
C ASP A 138 13.52 -13.65 8.66
N SER A 139 12.76 -13.26 7.63
CA SER A 139 12.95 -11.96 6.97
C SER A 139 11.68 -11.10 6.90
N MET A 140 11.88 -9.83 6.55
CA MET A 140 10.84 -8.84 6.29
C MET A 140 11.14 -8.08 5.01
N LEU A 141 10.09 -7.62 4.31
CA LEU A 141 10.26 -6.65 3.24
C LEU A 141 10.66 -5.33 3.86
N CYS A 142 11.64 -4.70 3.23
CA CYS A 142 12.09 -3.39 3.61
C CYS A 142 12.37 -2.55 2.38
N GLU A 143 11.90 -1.31 2.41
CA GLU A 143 12.18 -0.33 1.39
C GLU A 143 13.22 0.68 1.85
N ARG A 144 13.99 1.17 0.88
CA ARG A 144 14.94 2.25 1.08
C ARG A 144 15.12 3.07 -0.18
N THR A 145 15.20 4.38 0.01
CA THR A 145 15.48 5.34 -1.05
C THR A 145 16.98 5.53 -1.32
N PHE A 146 17.35 5.53 -2.59
CA PHE A 146 18.66 5.85 -3.13
C PHE A 146 18.50 6.86 -4.28
N GLY A 147 18.74 8.15 -4.02
CA GLY A 147 18.47 9.20 -5.00
C GLY A 147 16.98 9.28 -5.36
N LYS A 148 16.64 9.27 -6.66
CA LYS A 148 15.27 9.21 -7.18
C LYS A 148 14.76 7.77 -7.41
N ALA A 149 15.21 6.80 -6.60
CA ALA A 149 14.74 5.42 -6.67
C ALA A 149 14.44 4.89 -5.27
N ASN A 150 13.28 4.27 -5.07
CA ASN A 150 12.96 3.48 -3.89
C ASN A 150 13.12 2.00 -4.23
N VAL A 151 13.78 1.22 -3.37
CA VAL A 151 14.08 -0.19 -3.63
C VAL A 151 13.57 -1.03 -2.47
N VAL A 152 12.77 -2.05 -2.78
CA VAL A 152 12.27 -3.05 -1.83
C VAL A 152 13.19 -4.28 -1.86
N PHE A 153 13.63 -4.74 -0.69
CA PHE A 153 14.45 -5.94 -0.55
C PHE A 153 14.16 -6.66 0.75
N ASN A 154 14.57 -7.92 0.84
CA ASN A 154 14.41 -8.71 2.05
C ASN A 154 15.55 -8.39 3.01
N ILE A 155 15.21 -8.17 4.28
CA ILE A 155 16.19 -8.08 5.37
C ILE A 155 15.89 -9.13 6.41
N GLY A 156 16.92 -9.69 7.05
CA GLY A 156 16.70 -10.55 8.21
C GLY A 156 16.05 -9.78 9.35
N ARG A 157 15.10 -10.38 10.09
CA ARG A 157 14.42 -9.74 11.23
C ARG A 157 15.40 -9.20 12.27
N ASN A 158 16.56 -9.84 12.44
CA ASN A 158 17.61 -9.38 13.36
C ASN A 158 18.23 -8.02 12.96
N ALA A 159 18.13 -7.61 11.70
CA ALA A 159 18.60 -6.31 11.21
C ALA A 159 17.62 -5.16 11.49
N VAL A 160 16.36 -5.49 11.86
CA VAL A 160 15.28 -4.51 12.12
C VAL A 160 15.52 -3.69 13.40
N ASN A 161 16.36 -4.16 14.33
CA ASN A 161 16.68 -3.48 15.58
C ASN A 161 17.56 -2.22 15.43
N SER A 162 17.86 -1.80 14.21
CA SER A 162 18.57 -0.55 13.96
C SER A 162 17.61 0.64 14.08
N LYS A 163 18.00 1.65 14.88
CA LYS A 163 17.27 2.93 14.98
C LYS A 163 17.00 3.46 13.57
N GLY A 164 15.73 3.64 13.20
CA GLY A 164 15.35 4.30 11.94
C GLY A 164 14.45 3.51 11.00
N THR A 165 13.90 2.37 11.40
CA THR A 165 12.79 1.72 10.67
C THR A 165 11.43 2.24 11.15
N ARG A 166 10.46 2.31 10.23
CA ARG A 166 9.04 2.51 10.52
C ARG A 166 8.23 1.55 9.67
N THR A 167 7.15 1.01 10.20
CA THR A 167 6.24 0.19 9.38
C THR A 167 5.55 1.09 8.36
N SER A 168 5.64 0.70 7.09
CA SER A 168 5.02 1.43 5.97
C SER A 168 3.84 0.68 5.37
N VAL A 169 3.72 -0.63 5.58
CA VAL A 169 2.54 -1.39 5.13
C VAL A 169 2.09 -2.38 6.19
N TRP A 170 0.78 -2.40 6.43
CA TRP A 170 0.08 -3.40 7.23
C TRP A 170 -0.86 -4.22 6.35
N VAL A 171 -0.84 -5.54 6.51
CA VAL A 171 -1.79 -6.45 5.85
C VAL A 171 -2.65 -7.18 6.88
N PHE A 172 -3.78 -7.70 6.43
CA PHE A 172 -4.80 -8.32 7.28
C PHE A 172 -5.13 -9.70 6.70
N GLY A 173 -5.60 -10.66 7.51
CA GLY A 173 -5.96 -11.97 6.96
C GLY A 173 -6.33 -13.03 7.98
N LYS A 174 -6.75 -14.21 7.49
CA LYS A 174 -7.27 -15.30 8.33
C LYS A 174 -6.26 -15.93 9.29
N ARG A 175 -4.95 -15.82 8.99
CA ARG A 175 -3.88 -16.43 9.80
C ARG A 175 -3.45 -15.58 10.99
N VAL A 176 -3.86 -14.31 11.06
CA VAL A 176 -3.50 -13.39 12.15
C VAL A 176 -4.77 -12.69 12.62
N GLN A 177 -5.09 -12.80 13.91
CA GLN A 177 -6.18 -12.01 14.51
C GLN A 177 -5.72 -10.55 14.62
N GLY A 178 -5.79 -9.79 13.53
CA GLY A 178 -5.37 -8.39 13.47
C GLY A 178 -4.54 -8.04 12.23
N GLY A 179 -4.08 -6.79 12.16
CA GLY A 179 -3.11 -6.36 11.16
C GLY A 179 -1.70 -6.82 11.52
N GLN A 180 -0.92 -7.23 10.52
CA GLN A 180 0.50 -7.57 10.63
C GLN A 180 1.35 -6.59 9.83
N GLU A 181 2.57 -6.34 10.29
CA GLU A 181 3.56 -5.55 9.56
C GLU A 181 4.05 -6.35 8.36
N ALA A 182 3.89 -5.80 7.17
CA ALA A 182 4.31 -6.45 5.92
C ALA A 182 5.56 -5.80 5.31
N MET A 183 5.71 -4.49 5.47
CA MET A 183 6.86 -3.75 4.95
C MET A 183 7.33 -2.68 5.93
N LEU A 184 8.65 -2.54 6.02
CA LEU A 184 9.34 -1.51 6.77
C LEU A 184 9.97 -0.49 5.83
N CYS A 185 9.99 0.77 6.23
CA CYS A 185 10.73 1.85 5.61
C CYS A 185 11.98 2.16 6.42
N PHE A 186 13.17 2.07 5.80
CA PHE A 186 14.38 2.65 6.36
C PHE A 186 14.42 4.15 6.08
N GLY A 187 14.65 4.94 7.14
CA GLY A 187 14.60 6.40 7.15
C GLY A 187 15.20 7.12 5.92
N GLY A 188 14.71 8.33 5.67
CA GLY A 188 14.95 9.09 4.44
C GLY A 188 13.65 9.48 3.75
N CYS A 189 12.55 8.79 4.04
CA CYS A 189 11.22 9.18 3.60
C CYS A 189 10.64 10.29 4.50
N GLY A 190 10.10 11.35 3.90
CA GLY A 190 9.35 12.37 4.61
C GLY A 190 7.94 11.88 4.89
N CYS A 191 7.59 11.66 6.15
CA CYS A 191 6.18 11.58 6.55
C CYS A 191 5.68 13.03 6.55
N HIS A 192 4.65 13.37 5.77
CA HIS A 192 4.12 14.73 5.78
C HIS A 192 3.47 15.01 7.14
N ASP A 193 4.04 15.94 7.88
CA ASP A 193 3.26 16.93 8.62
C ASP A 193 3.00 18.08 7.62
N ARG A 194 1.78 18.20 7.09
CA ARG A 194 1.32 19.45 6.50
C ARG A 194 0.33 20.09 7.45
#